data_AF-A0A428Y9J8-F1
#
_entry.id   AF-A0A428Y9J8-F1
#
_cell.length_a   1.000
_cell.length_b   1.000
_cell.length_c   1.000
_cell.angle_alpha   90.00
_cell.angle_beta   90.00
_cell.angle_gamma   90.00
#
_symmetry.space_group_name_H-M   'P 1'
#
loop_
_entity.id
_entity.type
_entity.pdbx_description
1 polymer ?
#
loop_
_entity_poly.entity_id
_entity_poly.type
_entity_poly.pdbx_seq_one_letter_code
_entity_poly.pdbx_strand_id
1 'polypeptide(L)'
;MSDEPFHSRLIRQSWRLPVIAVTTVMAVFAWEEPVVAVFGALPIVIWCLLPARSARNGLITSLVLLVPVTVVLLPRALGWQDRWVPSVFEVYLFLPILTALIWAMATRGERSCLRAVGFTAFVVVGFIGAAISAIGYAEGGIARDEQGFPIPTDLRVVSDTSGCGSRCLHTVTVAGDRAADRIRDHLRSRGYTDSGRFDTEMCRVTGLILPYKVCKAVSETSPTEAIVEW
;
A
#
# COMPACT_ATOMS: atom_id res chain seq x y z
N MET A 1 8.85 16.28 -41.80
CA MET A 1 7.84 15.64 -40.92
C MET A 1 7.01 14.75 -41.82
N SER A 2 7.17 13.45 -41.74
CA SER A 2 6.40 12.49 -42.53
C SER A 2 5.00 12.36 -41.93
N ASP A 3 3.97 12.63 -42.73
CA ASP A 3 2.55 12.43 -42.40
C ASP A 3 2.25 10.92 -42.30
N GLU A 4 2.71 10.28 -41.23
CA GLU A 4 2.14 8.98 -40.84
C GLU A 4 0.66 9.23 -40.49
N PRO A 5 -0.28 8.56 -41.17
CA PRO A 5 -1.71 8.73 -40.94
C PRO A 5 -2.04 8.43 -39.48
N PHE A 6 -2.90 9.24 -38.86
CA PHE A 6 -3.26 9.15 -37.44
C PHE A 6 -3.60 7.71 -36.99
N HIS A 7 -4.27 6.95 -37.87
CA HIS A 7 -4.64 5.55 -37.66
C HIS A 7 -3.44 4.60 -37.42
N SER A 8 -2.31 4.79 -38.11
CA SER A 8 -1.13 3.92 -37.95
C SER A 8 -0.40 4.18 -36.63
N ARG A 9 -0.39 5.44 -36.17
CA ARG A 9 0.08 5.81 -34.83
C ARG A 9 -0.80 5.22 -33.74
N LEU A 10 -2.12 5.23 -33.93
CA LEU A 10 -3.10 4.72 -32.97
C LEU A 10 -2.99 3.19 -32.81
N ILE A 11 -2.88 2.44 -33.91
CA ILE A 11 -2.63 0.99 -33.86
C ILE A 11 -1.30 0.67 -33.18
N ARG A 12 -0.24 1.44 -33.45
CA ARG A 12 1.08 1.21 -32.85
C ARG A 12 1.09 1.47 -31.34
N GLN A 13 0.18 2.29 -30.83
CA GLN A 13 0.08 2.67 -29.42
C GLN A 13 -1.04 1.94 -28.66
N SER A 14 -1.86 1.14 -29.35
CA SER A 14 -3.03 0.46 -28.75
C SER A 14 -2.68 -0.47 -27.58
N TRP A 15 -1.48 -1.06 -27.58
CA TRP A 15 -0.97 -1.91 -26.50
C TRP A 15 -0.87 -1.20 -25.14
N ARG A 16 -0.80 0.13 -25.12
CA ARG A 16 -0.70 0.94 -23.90
C ARG A 16 -2.03 0.98 -23.14
N LEU A 17 -3.15 1.00 -23.87
CA LEU A 17 -4.50 1.15 -23.31
C LEU A 17 -4.86 0.05 -22.31
N PRO A 18 -4.74 -1.26 -22.63
CA PRO A 18 -5.10 -2.31 -21.67
C PRO A 18 -4.18 -2.28 -20.44
N VAL A 19 -2.89 -1.99 -20.60
CA VAL A 19 -1.93 -1.92 -19.49
C VAL A 19 -2.29 -0.78 -18.54
N ILE A 20 -2.55 0.42 -19.08
CA ILE A 20 -2.98 1.58 -18.29
C ILE A 20 -4.30 1.26 -17.59
N ALA A 21 -5.29 0.76 -18.32
CA ALA A 21 -6.61 0.44 -17.77
C ALA A 21 -6.52 -0.55 -16.60
N VAL A 22 -5.82 -1.67 -16.78
CA VAL A 22 -5.64 -2.69 -15.72
C VAL A 22 -4.95 -2.09 -14.51
N THR A 23 -3.89 -1.30 -14.72
CA THR A 23 -3.15 -0.66 -13.63
C THR A 23 -4.02 0.35 -12.86
N THR A 24 -4.75 1.19 -13.58
CA THR A 24 -5.66 2.17 -12.97
C THR A 24 -6.79 1.49 -12.21
N VAL A 25 -7.37 0.42 -12.75
CA VAL A 25 -8.40 -0.36 -12.05
C VAL A 25 -7.85 -0.92 -10.74
N MET A 26 -6.66 -1.54 -10.74
CA MET A 26 -6.04 -2.03 -9.51
C MET A 26 -5.76 -0.91 -8.50
N ALA A 27 -5.31 0.26 -8.96
CA ALA A 27 -5.07 1.41 -8.10
C ALA A 27 -6.36 1.97 -7.48
N VAL A 28 -7.46 2.00 -8.24
CA VAL A 28 -8.78 2.42 -7.74
C VAL A 28 -9.32 1.44 -6.71
N PHE A 29 -9.13 0.13 -6.90
CA PHE A 29 -9.53 -0.85 -5.89
C PHE A 29 -8.64 -0.81 -4.64
N ALA A 30 -7.37 -0.40 -4.78
CA ALA A 30 -6.44 -0.19 -3.67
C ALA A 30 -6.52 1.23 -3.07
N TRP A 31 -7.59 1.99 -3.32
CA TRP A 31 -7.71 3.41 -2.93
C TRP A 31 -7.66 3.65 -1.43
N GLU A 32 -7.90 2.62 -0.61
CA GLU A 32 -7.73 2.68 0.84
C GLU A 32 -6.29 3.04 1.24
N GLU A 33 -5.30 2.72 0.39
CA GLU A 33 -3.91 3.14 0.54
C GLU A 33 -3.50 4.01 -0.65
N PRO A 34 -3.94 5.28 -0.72
CA PRO A 34 -3.82 6.11 -1.92
C PRO A 34 -2.37 6.30 -2.35
N VAL A 35 -1.44 6.33 -1.40
CA VAL A 35 -0.01 6.49 -1.71
C VAL A 35 0.57 5.21 -2.31
N VAL A 36 0.20 4.03 -1.80
CA VAL A 36 0.62 2.74 -2.38
C VAL A 36 0.02 2.56 -3.77
N ALA A 37 -1.25 2.93 -3.96
CA ALA A 37 -1.93 2.91 -5.25
C ALA A 37 -1.22 3.81 -6.27
N VAL A 38 -0.86 5.05 -5.88
CA VAL A 38 -0.14 5.99 -6.75
C VAL A 38 1.27 5.49 -7.06
N PHE A 39 2.04 5.06 -6.06
CA PHE A 39 3.40 4.55 -6.28
C PHE A 39 3.43 3.25 -7.11
N GLY A 40 2.40 2.41 -6.97
CA GLY A 40 2.16 1.23 -7.81
C GLY A 40 1.90 1.61 -9.27
N ALA A 41 0.97 2.54 -9.50
CA ALA A 41 0.50 2.87 -10.84
C ALA A 41 1.45 3.78 -11.63
N LEU A 42 2.08 4.74 -10.95
CA LEU A 42 2.84 5.82 -11.57
C LEU A 42 3.98 5.32 -12.48
N PRO A 43 4.78 4.31 -12.11
CA PRO A 43 5.77 3.73 -13.01
C PRO A 43 5.19 3.20 -14.32
N ILE A 44 4.10 2.46 -14.25
CA ILE A 44 3.51 1.86 -15.45
C ILE A 44 2.92 2.95 -16.34
N VAL A 45 2.26 3.94 -15.76
CA VAL A 45 1.68 5.07 -16.50
C VAL A 45 2.79 5.88 -17.17
N ILE A 46 3.85 6.28 -16.44
CA ILE A 46 4.95 7.06 -17.03
C ILE A 46 5.64 6.25 -18.13
N TRP A 47 5.88 4.95 -17.94
CA TRP A 47 6.46 4.09 -18.98
C TRP A 47 5.58 4.03 -20.23
N CYS A 48 4.27 3.87 -20.07
CA CYS A 48 3.33 3.81 -21.18
C CYS A 48 3.22 5.16 -21.91
N LEU A 49 3.41 6.29 -21.22
CA LEU A 49 3.39 7.62 -21.84
C LEU A 49 4.69 7.94 -22.59
N LEU A 50 5.83 7.43 -22.12
CA LEU A 50 7.13 7.68 -22.76
C LEU A 50 7.24 7.01 -24.14
N PRO A 51 8.00 7.59 -25.09
CA PRO A 51 8.24 6.97 -26.39
C PRO A 51 9.10 5.71 -26.21
N ALA A 52 8.49 4.55 -26.41
CA ALA A 52 9.20 3.26 -26.48
C ALA A 52 9.77 3.09 -27.90
N ARG A 53 11.02 2.64 -28.01
CA ARG A 53 11.68 2.35 -29.31
C ARG A 53 10.95 1.31 -30.15
N SER A 54 10.24 0.38 -29.51
CA SER A 54 9.48 -0.69 -30.15
C SER A 54 8.25 -1.04 -29.33
N ALA A 55 7.13 -1.31 -30.00
CA ALA A 55 5.91 -1.79 -29.35
C ALA A 55 6.15 -3.10 -28.58
N ARG A 56 7.01 -3.99 -29.11
CA ARG A 56 7.35 -5.25 -28.45
C ARG A 56 8.11 -5.04 -27.13
N ASN A 57 9.12 -4.16 -27.14
CA ASN A 57 9.89 -3.86 -25.93
C ASN A 57 9.03 -3.11 -24.89
N GLY A 58 8.19 -2.19 -25.37
CA GLY A 58 7.22 -1.47 -24.54
C GLY A 58 6.27 -2.43 -23.82
N LEU A 59 5.63 -3.34 -24.57
CA LEU A 59 4.73 -4.37 -24.04
C LEU A 59 5.44 -5.27 -23.02
N ILE A 60 6.61 -5.83 -23.36
CA ILE A 60 7.35 -6.74 -22.47
C ILE A 60 7.69 -6.03 -21.16
N THR A 61 8.23 -4.81 -21.23
CA THR A 61 8.61 -4.05 -20.02
C THR A 61 7.38 -3.71 -19.19
N SER A 62 6.27 -3.32 -19.82
CA SER A 62 5.00 -3.08 -19.13
C SER A 62 4.48 -4.33 -18.42
N LEU A 63 4.53 -5.49 -19.05
CA LEU A 63 4.12 -6.75 -18.43
C LEU A 63 5.03 -7.11 -17.26
N VAL A 64 6.34 -6.92 -17.40
CA VAL A 64 7.31 -7.16 -16.32
C VAL A 64 7.08 -6.21 -15.13
N LEU A 65 6.75 -4.93 -15.38
CA LEU A 65 6.37 -3.97 -14.32
C LEU A 65 5.01 -4.29 -13.69
N LEU A 66 4.09 -4.89 -14.45
CA LEU A 66 2.78 -5.27 -13.94
C LEU A 66 2.89 -6.37 -12.87
N VAL A 67 3.89 -7.26 -12.96
CA VAL A 67 4.09 -8.34 -11.98
C VAL A 67 4.28 -7.83 -10.55
N PRO A 68 5.28 -6.97 -10.22
CA PRO A 68 5.42 -6.47 -8.86
C PRO A 68 4.22 -5.63 -8.42
N VAL A 69 3.59 -4.86 -9.33
CA VAL A 69 2.41 -4.04 -9.00
C VAL A 69 1.21 -4.92 -8.65
N THR A 70 0.96 -5.99 -9.40
CA THR A 70 -0.12 -6.94 -9.11
C THR A 70 0.12 -7.67 -7.79
N VAL A 71 1.35 -8.10 -7.51
CA VAL A 71 1.71 -8.73 -6.23
C VAL A 71 1.48 -7.80 -5.04
N VAL A 72 1.68 -6.49 -5.22
CA VAL A 72 1.51 -5.49 -4.15
C VAL A 72 0.04 -5.09 -3.97
N LEU A 73 -0.66 -4.78 -5.08
CA LEU A 73 -2.00 -4.20 -5.04
C LEU A 73 -3.12 -5.24 -4.95
N LEU A 74 -2.97 -6.41 -5.58
CA LEU A 74 -4.04 -7.40 -5.65
C LEU A 74 -4.40 -7.99 -4.28
N PRO A 75 -3.44 -8.40 -3.42
CA PRO A 75 -3.77 -8.89 -2.08
C PRO A 75 -4.50 -7.85 -1.24
N ARG A 76 -4.09 -6.58 -1.32
CA ARG A 76 -4.73 -5.45 -0.63
C ARG A 76 -6.16 -5.23 -1.11
N ALA A 77 -6.36 -5.22 -2.44
CA ALA A 77 -7.69 -5.08 -3.04
C ALA A 77 -8.64 -6.23 -2.66
N LEU A 78 -8.09 -7.42 -2.40
CA LEU A 78 -8.85 -8.58 -1.92
C LEU A 78 -9.00 -8.63 -0.38
N GLY A 79 -8.49 -7.63 0.34
CA GLY A 79 -8.51 -7.58 1.80
C GLY A 79 -7.65 -8.64 2.47
N TRP A 80 -6.70 -9.25 1.75
CA TRP A 80 -5.74 -10.17 2.34
C TRP A 80 -4.78 -9.37 3.24
N GLN A 81 -4.58 -9.84 4.47
CA GLN A 81 -3.75 -9.18 5.47
C GLN A 81 -2.73 -10.13 6.11
N ASP A 82 -2.42 -11.22 5.41
CA ASP A 82 -1.46 -12.23 5.85
C ASP A 82 0.00 -11.76 5.71
N ARG A 83 0.92 -12.52 6.31
CA ARG A 83 2.38 -12.34 6.24
C ARG A 83 2.94 -12.23 4.80
N TRP A 84 2.18 -12.66 3.80
CA TRP A 84 2.56 -12.61 2.39
C TRP A 84 2.33 -11.26 1.73
N VAL A 85 1.63 -10.34 2.39
CA VAL A 85 1.36 -8.99 1.87
C VAL A 85 2.53 -8.07 2.22
N PRO A 86 3.22 -7.48 1.22
CA PRO A 86 4.33 -6.57 1.48
C PRO A 86 3.86 -5.37 2.30
N SER A 87 4.61 -5.00 3.32
CA SER A 87 4.31 -3.83 4.15
C SER A 87 4.39 -2.54 3.34
N VAL A 88 3.75 -1.46 3.80
CA VAL A 88 3.85 -0.13 3.16
C VAL A 88 5.32 0.31 3.05
N PHE A 89 6.12 0.05 4.09
CA PHE A 89 7.56 0.31 4.09
C PHE A 89 8.29 -0.48 2.99
N GLU A 90 7.99 -1.78 2.86
CA GLU A 90 8.58 -2.64 1.84
C GLU A 90 8.20 -2.20 0.43
N VAL A 91 6.97 -1.74 0.23
CA VAL A 91 6.54 -1.16 -1.05
C VAL A 91 7.40 0.06 -1.38
N TYR A 92 7.56 1.01 -0.47
CA TYR A 92 8.39 2.19 -0.70
C TYR A 92 9.87 1.88 -0.93
N LEU A 93 10.38 0.81 -0.32
CA LEU A 93 11.77 0.41 -0.48
C LEU A 93 11.99 -0.37 -1.78
N PHE A 94 11.25 -1.45 -2.00
CA PHE A 94 11.52 -2.40 -3.06
C PHE A 94 10.90 -2.01 -4.39
N LEU A 95 9.70 -1.44 -4.41
CA LEU A 95 9.02 -1.13 -5.68
C LEU A 95 9.80 -0.10 -6.51
N PRO A 96 10.34 1.00 -5.93
CA PRO A 96 11.16 1.95 -6.68
C PRO A 96 12.47 1.35 -7.19
N ILE A 97 13.13 0.51 -6.40
CA ILE A 97 14.37 -0.17 -6.80
C ILE A 97 14.10 -1.13 -7.96
N LEU A 98 13.10 -2.01 -7.83
CA LEU A 98 12.73 -2.96 -8.89
C LEU A 98 12.31 -2.24 -10.16
N THR A 99 11.49 -1.20 -10.04
CA THR A 99 11.07 -0.36 -11.16
C THR A 99 12.28 0.26 -11.86
N ALA A 100 13.20 0.87 -11.10
CA ALA A 100 14.39 1.49 -11.65
C ALA A 100 15.28 0.46 -12.38
N LEU A 101 15.45 -0.74 -11.82
CA LEU A 101 16.21 -1.82 -12.46
C LEU A 101 15.55 -2.29 -13.76
N ILE A 102 14.23 -2.52 -13.75
CA ILE A 102 13.49 -2.96 -14.95
C ILE A 102 13.60 -1.91 -16.05
N TRP A 103 13.41 -0.63 -15.73
CA TRP A 103 13.54 0.42 -16.72
C TRP A 103 14.99 0.61 -17.19
N ALA A 104 15.99 0.57 -16.30
CA ALA A 104 17.39 0.68 -16.68
C ALA A 104 17.80 -0.43 -17.67
N MET A 105 17.27 -1.64 -17.47
CA MET A 105 17.43 -2.75 -18.40
C MET A 105 16.70 -2.50 -19.72
N ALA A 106 15.47 -1.99 -19.69
CA ALA A 106 14.66 -1.70 -20.87
C ALA A 106 15.22 -0.54 -21.72
N THR A 107 15.94 0.41 -21.12
CA THR A 107 16.58 1.55 -21.79
C THR A 107 18.09 1.37 -21.96
N ARG A 108 18.62 0.15 -21.74
CA ARG A 108 20.05 -0.13 -21.84
C ARG A 108 20.56 0.24 -23.24
N GLY A 109 21.50 1.18 -23.30
CA GLY A 109 22.04 1.72 -24.57
C GLY A 109 21.45 3.06 -25.02
N GLU A 110 20.53 3.66 -24.26
CA GLU A 110 20.06 5.03 -24.49
C GLU A 110 20.77 6.00 -23.55
N ARG A 111 21.57 6.92 -24.11
CA ARG A 111 22.20 8.00 -23.35
C ARG A 111 21.20 9.17 -23.20
N SER A 112 20.22 9.01 -22.32
CA SER A 112 19.32 10.11 -21.95
C SER A 112 19.48 10.44 -20.48
N CYS A 113 20.15 11.56 -20.19
CA CYS A 113 20.31 12.06 -18.82
C CYS A 113 18.96 12.34 -18.16
N LEU A 114 17.96 12.79 -18.91
CA LEU A 114 16.60 13.04 -18.39
C LEU A 114 15.95 11.78 -17.81
N ARG A 115 16.13 10.62 -18.47
CA ARG A 115 15.61 9.34 -17.96
C ARG A 115 16.34 8.94 -16.69
N ALA A 116 17.67 9.04 -16.68
CA ALA A 116 18.50 8.77 -15.50
C ALA A 116 18.10 9.63 -14.29
N VAL A 117 17.87 10.93 -14.48
CA VAL A 117 17.43 11.86 -13.43
C VAL A 117 16.03 11.53 -12.92
N GLY A 118 15.11 11.15 -13.82
CA GLY A 118 13.77 10.69 -13.43
C GLY A 118 13.82 9.46 -12.53
N PHE A 119 14.70 8.49 -12.82
CA PHE A 119 14.88 7.30 -11.98
C PHE A 119 15.47 7.61 -10.62
N THR A 120 16.54 8.39 -10.58
CA THR A 120 17.15 8.75 -9.30
C THR A 120 16.17 9.52 -8.44
N ALA A 121 15.41 10.45 -9.01
CA ALA A 121 14.34 11.14 -8.29
C ALA A 121 13.27 10.17 -7.75
N PHE A 122 12.80 9.22 -8.57
CA PHE A 122 11.80 8.24 -8.13
C PHE A 122 12.30 7.33 -7.00
N VAL A 123 13.54 6.86 -7.10
CA VAL A 123 14.19 6.06 -6.06
C VAL A 123 14.35 6.88 -4.78
N VAL A 124 14.86 8.12 -4.87
CA VAL A 124 15.02 9.02 -3.71
C VAL A 124 13.67 9.28 -3.03
N VAL A 125 12.62 9.56 -3.80
CA VAL A 125 11.27 9.76 -3.27
C VAL A 125 10.74 8.50 -2.58
N GLY A 126 11.02 7.32 -3.14
CA GLY A 126 10.78 6.03 -2.50
C GLY A 126 11.48 5.89 -1.14
N PHE A 127 12.78 6.16 -1.10
CA PHE A 127 13.56 6.11 0.15
C PHE A 127 13.09 7.12 1.19
N ILE A 128 12.73 8.34 0.78
CA ILE A 128 12.15 9.35 1.68
C ILE A 128 10.81 8.84 2.24
N GLY A 129 9.94 8.29 1.40
CA GLY A 129 8.68 7.68 1.83
C GLY A 129 8.89 6.52 2.81
N ALA A 130 9.88 5.65 2.53
CA ALA A 130 10.27 4.57 3.42
C ALA A 130 10.79 5.11 4.76
N ALA A 131 11.65 6.13 4.76
CA ALA A 131 12.18 6.75 5.97
C ALA A 131 11.08 7.41 6.83
N ILE A 132 10.17 8.16 6.21
CA ILE A 132 9.01 8.75 6.90
C ILE A 132 8.14 7.65 7.51
N SER A 133 7.88 6.59 6.74
CA SER A 133 7.11 5.44 7.22
C SER A 133 7.80 4.78 8.41
N ALA A 134 9.11 4.55 8.33
CA ALA A 134 9.91 3.96 9.40
C ALA A 134 9.93 4.82 10.67
N ILE A 135 10.05 6.14 10.53
CA ILE A 135 9.96 7.08 11.67
C ILE A 135 8.58 6.97 12.30
N GLY A 136 7.52 6.99 11.51
CA GLY A 136 6.18 6.84 12.04
C GLY A 136 5.90 5.48 12.67
N TYR A 137 6.50 4.40 12.19
CA TYR A 137 6.45 3.11 12.88
C TYR A 137 7.23 3.14 14.20
N ALA A 138 8.40 3.79 14.23
CA ALA A 138 9.24 3.91 15.43
C ALA A 138 8.59 4.80 16.52
N GLU A 139 7.84 5.81 16.10
CA GLU A 139 7.13 6.74 16.99
C GLU A 139 5.72 6.26 17.38
N GLY A 140 5.26 5.13 16.83
CA GLY A 140 3.87 4.67 16.94
C GLY A 140 2.87 5.52 16.12
N GLY A 141 3.34 6.60 15.49
CA GLY A 141 2.56 7.61 14.79
C GLY A 141 1.90 7.18 13.47
N ILE A 142 2.45 6.18 12.77
CA ILE A 142 1.90 5.64 11.51
C ILE A 142 1.26 4.26 11.74
N ALA A 143 0.74 4.02 12.94
CA ALA A 143 -0.46 3.18 13.08
C ALA A 143 -1.72 3.89 12.53
N ARG A 144 -1.55 5.07 11.89
CA ARG A 144 -2.58 5.91 11.30
C ARG A 144 -3.32 5.29 10.11
N ASP A 145 -2.75 4.27 9.45
CA ASP A 145 -3.26 3.79 8.15
C ASP A 145 -3.41 2.27 8.00
N GLU A 146 -3.38 1.47 9.09
CA GLU A 146 -3.99 0.13 9.00
C GLU A 146 -5.50 0.23 9.24
N GLN A 147 -6.14 0.97 8.31
CA GLN A 147 -7.56 1.06 8.06
C GLN A 147 -8.33 1.70 9.22
N GLY A 148 -9.14 2.72 8.95
CA GLY A 148 -10.15 3.16 9.91
C GLY A 148 -10.84 1.92 10.43
N PHE A 149 -10.58 1.57 11.69
CA PHE A 149 -10.83 0.24 12.22
C PHE A 149 -12.28 -0.09 11.91
N PRO A 150 -12.59 -1.01 10.98
CA PRO A 150 -13.96 -1.23 10.58
C PRO A 150 -14.62 -1.92 11.75
N ILE A 151 -15.23 -1.10 12.60
CA ILE A 151 -15.91 -1.55 13.80
C ILE A 151 -17.01 -2.51 13.32
N PRO A 152 -17.13 -3.69 13.95
CA PRO A 152 -18.20 -4.63 13.66
C PRO A 152 -19.54 -3.88 13.50
N THR A 153 -20.30 -4.19 12.45
CA THR A 153 -21.51 -3.41 12.10
C THR A 153 -22.60 -3.45 13.19
N ASP A 154 -22.48 -4.38 14.13
CA ASP A 154 -23.31 -4.55 15.32
C ASP A 154 -22.89 -3.65 16.50
N LEU A 155 -21.74 -2.98 16.42
CA LEU A 155 -21.24 -2.06 17.45
C LEU A 155 -21.36 -0.62 16.98
N ARG A 156 -21.74 0.26 17.91
CA ARG A 156 -21.87 1.70 17.67
C ARG A 156 -20.63 2.42 18.19
N VAL A 157 -20.06 3.32 17.37
CA VAL A 157 -19.00 4.22 17.82
C VAL A 157 -19.60 5.31 18.71
N VAL A 158 -19.12 5.41 19.94
CA VAL A 158 -19.59 6.41 20.93
C VAL A 158 -18.69 7.64 20.89
N SER A 159 -17.39 7.42 20.91
CA SER A 159 -16.39 8.48 20.82
C SER A 159 -15.19 8.01 20.03
N ASP A 160 -14.70 8.90 19.18
CA ASP A 160 -13.46 8.72 18.45
C ASP A 160 -12.53 9.87 18.83
N THR A 161 -11.44 9.55 19.52
CA THR A 161 -10.45 10.53 19.97
C THR A 161 -9.10 10.17 19.39
N SER A 162 -8.62 11.00 18.47
CA SER A 162 -7.25 10.94 17.95
C SER A 162 -6.42 12.06 18.56
N GLY A 163 -5.33 11.71 19.25
CA GLY A 163 -4.40 12.68 19.84
C GLY A 163 -2.96 12.35 19.47
N CYS A 164 -2.25 13.30 18.87
CA CYS A 164 -0.81 13.19 18.63
C CYS A 164 -0.05 14.11 19.58
N GLY A 165 0.47 13.55 20.67
CA GLY A 165 1.47 14.15 21.55
C GLY A 165 2.86 13.64 21.21
N SER A 166 3.64 13.20 22.21
CA SER A 166 4.92 12.50 21.99
C SER A 166 4.77 11.05 21.47
N ARG A 167 3.55 10.51 21.54
CA ARG A 167 3.08 9.30 20.85
C ARG A 167 1.71 9.64 20.27
N CYS A 168 1.43 9.24 19.04
CA CYS A 168 0.06 9.27 18.57
C CYS A 168 -0.67 8.09 19.20
N LEU A 169 -1.72 8.40 19.95
CA LEU A 169 -2.63 7.41 20.49
C LEU A 169 -3.98 7.64 19.80
N HIS A 170 -4.53 6.58 19.23
CA HIS A 170 -5.87 6.59 18.73
C HIS A 170 -6.74 5.75 19.66
N THR A 171 -7.79 6.38 20.21
CA THR A 171 -8.68 5.73 21.15
C THR A 171 -10.09 5.79 20.58
N VAL A 172 -10.68 4.61 20.34
CA VAL A 172 -12.07 4.51 19.91
C VAL A 172 -12.88 3.76 20.94
N THR A 173 -13.94 4.42 21.42
CA THR A 173 -14.91 3.83 22.33
C THR A 173 -16.10 3.33 21.52
N VAL A 174 -16.42 2.07 21.72
CA VAL A 174 -17.58 1.42 21.11
C VAL A 174 -18.59 1.02 22.18
N ALA A 175 -19.86 0.98 21.78
CA ALA A 175 -20.96 0.45 22.58
C ALA A 175 -21.71 -0.66 21.85
N GLY A 176 -22.13 -1.66 22.61
CA GLY A 176 -22.93 -2.80 22.18
C GLY A 176 -22.78 -3.98 23.14
N ASP A 177 -23.70 -4.94 23.08
CA ASP A 177 -23.66 -6.12 23.96
C ASP A 177 -22.37 -6.91 23.75
N ARG A 178 -21.63 -7.13 24.85
CA ARG A 178 -20.32 -7.81 24.83
C ARG A 178 -19.34 -7.14 23.86
N ALA A 179 -19.30 -5.81 23.85
CA ALA A 179 -18.48 -5.02 22.94
C ALA A 179 -17.01 -5.49 22.90
N ALA A 180 -16.41 -5.73 24.08
CA ALA A 180 -15.02 -6.16 24.18
C ALA A 180 -14.79 -7.52 23.49
N ASP A 181 -15.65 -8.51 23.74
CA ASP A 181 -15.52 -9.84 23.16
C ASP A 181 -15.75 -9.83 21.65
N ARG A 182 -16.75 -9.07 21.18
CA ARG A 182 -17.02 -8.90 19.74
C ARG A 182 -15.84 -8.29 19.01
N ILE A 183 -15.16 -7.33 19.63
CA ILE A 183 -13.96 -6.73 19.07
C ILE A 183 -12.79 -7.72 19.09
N ARG A 184 -12.59 -8.47 20.17
CA ARG A 184 -11.54 -9.50 20.23
C ARG A 184 -11.76 -10.56 19.15
N ASP A 185 -12.99 -11.03 18.97
CA ASP A 185 -13.33 -11.99 17.92
C ASP A 185 -13.11 -11.42 16.51
N HIS A 186 -13.50 -10.15 16.30
CA HIS A 186 -13.21 -9.44 15.06
C HIS A 186 -11.70 -9.35 14.79
N LEU A 187 -10.90 -8.96 15.80
CA LEU A 187 -9.45 -8.90 15.70
C LEU A 187 -8.83 -10.28 15.42
N ARG A 188 -9.31 -11.34 16.07
CA ARG A 188 -8.87 -12.72 15.80
C ARG A 188 -9.17 -13.14 14.36
N SER A 189 -10.35 -12.81 13.84
CA SER A 189 -10.69 -13.07 12.43
C SER A 189 -9.78 -12.34 11.43
N ARG A 190 -9.13 -11.26 11.88
CA ARG A 190 -8.14 -10.47 11.11
C ARG A 190 -6.69 -10.90 11.38
N GLY A 191 -6.49 -12.01 12.08
CA GLY A 191 -5.18 -12.59 12.36
C GLY A 191 -4.43 -11.96 13.55
N TYR A 192 -5.11 -11.21 14.41
CA TYR A 192 -4.53 -10.76 15.67
C TYR A 192 -4.53 -11.90 16.69
N THR A 193 -3.46 -11.98 17.48
CA THR A 193 -3.24 -12.99 18.52
C THR A 193 -2.96 -12.32 19.85
N ASP A 194 -3.40 -12.93 20.95
CA ASP A 194 -3.17 -12.39 22.30
C ASP A 194 -1.65 -12.28 22.55
N SER A 195 -1.20 -11.10 22.98
CA SER A 195 0.24 -10.80 23.11
C SER A 195 0.91 -11.57 24.25
N GLY A 196 0.11 -12.11 25.18
CA GLY A 196 0.54 -12.80 26.40
C GLY A 196 1.24 -11.88 27.42
N ARG A 197 1.45 -10.59 27.10
CA ARG A 197 2.07 -9.61 27.98
C ARG A 197 1.04 -8.85 28.81
N PHE A 198 -0.11 -8.57 28.20
CA PHE A 198 -1.28 -7.99 28.84
C PHE A 198 -2.52 -8.68 28.26
N ASP A 199 -3.48 -9.07 29.10
CA ASP A 199 -4.71 -9.76 28.67
C ASP A 199 -5.61 -8.88 27.78
N THR A 200 -5.33 -7.58 27.71
CA THR A 200 -6.03 -6.62 26.87
C THR A 200 -5.34 -6.41 25.52
N GLU A 201 -4.09 -6.82 25.34
CA GLU A 201 -3.31 -6.49 24.15
C GLU A 201 -3.32 -7.65 23.14
N MET A 202 -3.85 -7.39 21.95
CA MET A 202 -3.82 -8.30 20.82
C MET A 202 -2.90 -7.75 19.74
N CYS A 203 -2.02 -8.58 19.21
CA CYS A 203 -1.04 -8.16 18.23
C CYS A 203 -1.05 -9.03 16.99
N ARG A 204 -0.73 -8.40 15.86
CA ARG A 204 -0.50 -9.03 14.57
C ARG A 204 0.91 -8.72 14.09
N VAL A 205 1.55 -9.70 13.47
CA VAL A 205 2.84 -9.50 12.80
C VAL A 205 2.60 -9.50 11.29
N THR A 206 2.95 -8.40 10.64
CA THR A 206 2.78 -8.17 9.20
C THR A 206 4.14 -7.86 8.56
N GLY A 207 4.21 -7.93 7.22
CA GLY A 207 5.44 -7.71 6.45
C GLY A 207 6.14 -9.00 6.00
N LEU A 208 6.71 -8.95 4.79
CA LEU A 208 7.28 -10.09 4.09
C LEU A 208 8.76 -10.32 4.46
N ILE A 209 9.55 -9.26 4.45
CA ILE A 209 11.01 -9.22 4.67
C ILE A 209 11.33 -8.59 6.03
N LEU A 210 10.65 -7.49 6.37
CA LEU A 210 10.76 -6.79 7.64
C LEU A 210 9.46 -7.00 8.42
N PRO A 211 9.42 -8.01 9.30
CA PRO A 211 8.26 -8.23 10.13
C PRO A 211 8.13 -7.07 11.11
N TYR A 212 6.97 -6.44 11.14
CA TYR A 212 6.61 -5.44 12.13
C TYR A 212 5.36 -5.89 12.88
N LYS A 213 5.28 -5.49 14.14
CA LYS A 213 4.24 -5.91 15.05
C LYS A 213 3.29 -4.74 15.29
N VAL A 214 2.01 -4.94 14.98
CA VAL A 214 0.93 -3.99 15.26
C VAL A 214 0.13 -4.55 16.41
N CYS A 215 -0.01 -3.78 17.49
CA CYS A 215 -0.75 -4.18 18.67
C CYS A 215 -1.96 -3.26 18.87
N LYS A 216 -3.04 -3.83 19.38
CA LYS A 216 -4.27 -3.13 19.75
C LYS A 216 -4.63 -3.55 21.15
N ALA A 217 -4.83 -2.59 22.05
CA ALA A 217 -5.32 -2.85 23.39
C ALA A 217 -6.84 -2.71 23.40
N VAL A 218 -7.54 -3.75 23.85
CA VAL A 218 -8.99 -3.79 24.03
C VAL A 218 -9.28 -3.87 25.51
N SER A 219 -9.70 -2.75 26.09
CA SER A 219 -10.12 -2.66 27.48
C SER A 219 -11.65 -2.62 27.57
N GLU A 220 -12.19 -3.37 28.53
CA GLU A 220 -13.63 -3.34 28.83
C GLU A 220 -13.88 -2.27 29.88
N THR A 221 -14.71 -1.28 29.55
CA THR A 221 -15.09 -0.21 30.49
C THR A 221 -16.42 -0.54 31.16
N SER A 222 -17.32 -1.21 30.44
CA SER A 222 -18.58 -1.73 30.95
C SER A 222 -19.02 -2.97 30.14
N PRO A 223 -20.01 -3.75 30.62
CA PRO A 223 -20.51 -4.92 29.88
C PRO A 223 -21.01 -4.62 28.46
N THR A 224 -21.32 -3.35 28.20
CA THR A 224 -21.81 -2.84 26.92
C THR A 224 -20.84 -1.88 26.25
N GLU A 225 -19.66 -1.60 26.82
CA GLU A 225 -18.72 -0.62 26.26
C GLU A 225 -17.28 -1.11 26.34
N ALA A 226 -16.56 -0.91 25.25
CA ALA A 226 -15.15 -1.23 25.15
C ALA A 226 -14.38 -0.08 24.52
N ILE A 227 -13.14 0.06 24.96
CA ILE A 227 -12.19 1.01 24.43
C ILE A 227 -11.14 0.21 23.65
N VAL A 228 -10.84 0.67 22.44
CA VAL A 228 -9.76 0.15 21.62
C VAL A 228 -8.71 1.23 21.45
N GLU A 229 -7.47 0.89 21.81
CA GLU A 229 -6.31 1.78 21.72
C GLU A 229 -5.25 1.19 20.79
N TRP A 230 -4.65 2.03 19.95
CA TRP A 230 -3.52 1.67 19.09
C TRP A 230 -2.63 2.88 18.75
#